data_AF-V8NSN6-F1
#
_entry.id   AF-V8NSN6-F1
#
_cell.length_a   1.000
_cell.length_b   1.000
_cell.length_c   1.000
_cell.angle_alpha   90.00
_cell.angle_beta   90.00
_cell.angle_gamma   90.00
#
_symmetry.space_group_name_H-M   'P 1'
#
loop_
_entity.id
_entity.type
_entity.pdbx_description
1 polymer ?
#
loop_
_entity_poly.entity_id
_entity_poly.type
_entity_poly.pdbx_seq_one_letter_code
_entity_poly.pdbx_strand_id
1 'polypeptide(L)'
;MGDNIKLFLSLVKVFYQLNKDSGIGAKRNNSFRKQILNTFFCATEFTSRYYEYIFGYSKWQNQDEKKSLCETELSLLQVIITSKDSECDKFPSITSDEAYHLQVSKPTSVLKADKVWGALRGLETFSQLLYEDDCGSYFVNESVISDFPRFAYRGILLDTSRHLLPLKVILTNLGAYTPNHVYTPTDVHNVIEYARNSNPDVTEFMKKKGFGYWYSKLQSYYVEKILDIVTSLNKKSIIWQEVFDDGAKLQPDTIVEVWKKFLYQLELARVTKQGHQAILAAPWYLDLISYGEDWKSFYGVEPLDFVGSNSQKELVLGGEACLWGEYVDATNLTPRLWPRASAVGERLWSSKNVTDISDASKRLTQHRCRMLRRGIAAQPLFVGYCNHDFL
;
A
#
# COMPACT_ATOMS: atom_id res chain seq x y z
N MET A 1 -33.61 -10.72 2.19
CA MET A 1 -33.94 -9.57 1.32
C MET A 1 -33.37 -8.35 2.02
N GLY A 2 -32.24 -7.84 1.55
CA GLY A 2 -31.69 -6.58 2.03
C GLY A 2 -32.28 -5.45 1.20
N ASP A 3 -32.67 -4.36 1.85
CA ASP A 3 -33.27 -3.21 1.17
C ASP A 3 -32.19 -2.44 0.40
N ASN A 4 -32.21 -2.52 -0.93
CA ASN A 4 -31.32 -1.75 -1.78
C ASN A 4 -31.59 -0.24 -1.60
N ILE A 5 -30.54 0.58 -1.57
CA ILE A 5 -30.63 2.04 -1.38
C ILE A 5 -30.27 2.72 -2.69
N LYS A 6 -31.18 3.52 -3.26
CA LYS A 6 -30.91 4.28 -4.48
C LYS A 6 -30.13 5.56 -4.13
N LEU A 7 -29.07 5.86 -4.90
CA LEU A 7 -28.31 7.11 -4.77
C LEU A 7 -28.81 8.14 -5.79
N PHE A 8 -29.11 9.36 -5.33
CA PHE A 8 -29.33 10.52 -6.21
C PHE A 8 -28.29 11.61 -5.91
N LEU A 9 -27.86 12.30 -6.96
CA LEU A 9 -26.87 13.38 -6.96
C LEU A 9 -27.16 14.46 -5.90
N SER A 10 -26.59 14.34 -4.70
CA SER A 10 -26.28 15.52 -3.89
C SER A 10 -25.20 15.24 -2.85
N LEU A 11 -24.08 15.96 -3.00
CA LEU A 11 -23.16 16.40 -1.94
C LEU A 11 -22.68 15.34 -0.93
N VAL A 12 -21.49 14.79 -1.16
CA VAL A 12 -20.63 14.35 -0.04
C VAL A 12 -20.28 15.61 0.78
N LYS A 13 -20.88 15.80 1.94
CA LYS A 13 -20.50 16.87 2.88
C LYS A 13 -19.63 16.27 3.98
N VAL A 14 -18.39 16.71 4.03
CA VAL A 14 -17.49 16.43 5.14
C VAL A 14 -17.90 17.30 6.33
N PHE A 15 -18.20 16.68 7.48
CA PHE A 15 -18.47 17.39 8.72
C PHE A 15 -17.36 17.07 9.73
N TYR A 16 -16.59 18.09 10.09
CA TYR A 16 -15.65 17.98 11.21
C TYR A 16 -16.43 18.17 12.53
N GLN A 17 -16.69 17.08 13.25
CA GLN A 17 -17.36 17.16 14.55
C GLN A 17 -16.33 17.48 15.62
N LEU A 18 -16.16 18.78 15.90
CA LEU A 18 -15.44 19.25 17.08
C LEU A 18 -16.18 18.75 18.32
N ASN A 19 -15.55 17.87 19.10
CA ASN A 19 -16.02 17.52 20.44
C ASN A 19 -16.25 18.81 21.24
N LYS A 20 -17.47 19.00 21.73
CA LYS A 20 -17.97 20.22 22.40
C LYS A 20 -17.27 20.55 23.72
N ASP A 21 -16.25 19.79 24.13
CA ASP A 21 -15.56 19.95 25.40
C ASP A 21 -14.40 20.97 25.38
N SER A 22 -14.16 21.67 24.27
CA SER A 22 -13.23 22.81 24.28
C SER A 22 -13.97 24.09 24.64
N GLY A 23 -13.86 24.45 25.92
CA GLY A 23 -14.35 25.71 26.47
C GLY A 23 -13.94 26.95 25.65
N ILE A 24 -14.62 28.05 25.94
CA ILE A 24 -14.66 29.35 25.22
C ILE A 24 -13.27 29.95 24.83
N GLY A 25 -12.14 29.42 25.33
CA GLY A 25 -10.78 29.80 24.96
C GLY A 25 -10.21 29.24 23.64
N ALA A 26 -10.78 28.19 23.04
CA ALA A 26 -10.20 27.57 21.82
C ALA A 26 -10.34 28.42 20.54
N LYS A 27 -11.24 29.42 20.51
CA LYS A 27 -11.50 30.29 19.35
C LYS A 27 -10.37 31.30 19.04
N ARG A 28 -9.40 31.50 19.93
CA ARG A 28 -8.30 32.48 19.79
C ARG A 28 -6.93 31.88 19.40
N ASN A 29 -6.81 30.56 19.25
CA ASN A 29 -5.51 29.94 18.98
C ASN A 29 -5.28 29.74 17.47
N ASN A 30 -4.29 30.42 16.88
CA ASN A 30 -3.98 30.36 15.44
C ASN A 30 -3.56 28.95 14.98
N SER A 31 -2.92 28.17 15.84
CA SER A 31 -2.54 26.77 15.56
C SER A 31 -3.77 25.87 15.36
N PHE A 32 -4.80 26.06 16.18
CA PHE A 32 -6.06 25.30 16.10
C PHE A 32 -6.85 25.63 14.83
N ARG A 33 -6.90 26.92 14.42
CA ARG A 33 -7.52 27.33 13.15
C ARG A 33 -6.82 26.73 11.93
N LYS A 34 -5.49 26.69 11.94
CA LYS A 34 -4.68 26.09 10.86
C LYS A 34 -4.95 24.59 10.73
N GLN A 35 -5.06 23.88 11.84
CA GLN A 35 -5.35 22.44 11.85
C GLN A 35 -6.75 22.11 11.30
N ILE A 36 -7.76 22.94 11.62
CA ILE A 36 -9.11 22.81 11.05
C ILE A 36 -9.09 23.04 9.54
N LEU A 37 -8.40 24.09 9.07
CA LEU A 37 -8.30 24.41 7.63
C LEU A 37 -7.58 23.30 6.85
N ASN A 38 -6.47 22.79 7.38
CA ASN A 38 -5.74 21.69 6.76
C ASN A 38 -6.64 20.45 6.64
N THR A 39 -7.29 20.04 7.73
CA THR A 39 -8.21 18.88 7.73
C THR A 39 -9.33 19.04 6.69
N PHE A 40 -9.88 20.25 6.57
CA PHE A 40 -10.89 20.55 5.55
C PHE A 40 -10.34 20.44 4.13
N PHE A 41 -9.11 20.89 3.89
CA PHE A 41 -8.43 20.78 2.59
C PHE A 41 -8.23 19.31 2.18
N CYS A 42 -7.61 18.49 3.03
CA CYS A 42 -7.42 17.05 2.74
C CYS A 42 -8.76 16.38 2.43
N ALA A 43 -9.76 16.60 3.29
CA ALA A 43 -11.05 15.95 3.12
C ALA A 43 -11.77 16.41 1.83
N THR A 44 -11.58 17.66 1.40
CA THR A 44 -12.15 18.18 0.13
C THR A 44 -11.47 17.57 -1.09
N GLU A 45 -10.15 17.45 -1.09
CA GLU A 45 -9.40 16.80 -2.17
C GLU A 45 -9.77 15.32 -2.29
N PHE A 46 -9.82 14.61 -1.16
CA PHE A 46 -10.18 13.19 -1.13
C PHE A 46 -11.60 12.97 -1.63
N THR A 47 -12.56 13.73 -1.09
CA THR A 47 -13.97 13.58 -1.50
C THR A 47 -14.19 13.97 -2.95
N SER A 48 -13.51 14.99 -3.47
CA SER A 48 -13.60 15.37 -4.89
C SER A 48 -13.05 14.26 -5.81
N ARG A 49 -11.91 13.67 -5.45
CA ARG A 49 -11.34 12.55 -6.21
C ARG A 49 -12.27 11.33 -6.20
N TYR A 50 -12.79 10.96 -5.03
CA TYR A 50 -13.72 9.83 -4.92
C TYR A 50 -15.05 10.11 -5.61
N TYR A 51 -15.52 11.35 -5.63
CA TYR A 51 -16.68 11.76 -6.41
C TYR A 51 -16.45 11.50 -7.91
N GLU A 52 -15.30 11.89 -8.46
CA GLU A 52 -14.98 11.59 -9.87
C GLU A 52 -14.79 10.09 -10.12
N TYR A 53 -14.27 9.31 -9.16
CA TYR A 53 -14.21 7.84 -9.31
C TYR A 53 -15.56 7.14 -9.30
N ILE A 54 -16.53 7.70 -8.58
CA ILE A 54 -17.87 7.14 -8.47
C ILE A 54 -18.72 7.62 -9.65
N PHE A 55 -18.71 8.92 -9.96
CA PHE A 55 -19.66 9.57 -10.87
C PHE A 55 -19.02 10.20 -12.11
N GLY A 56 -17.68 10.29 -12.21
CA GLY A 56 -17.03 10.98 -13.33
C GLY A 56 -17.37 10.41 -14.71
N TYR A 57 -17.76 9.12 -14.75
CA TYR A 57 -18.19 8.44 -15.97
C TYR A 57 -19.64 8.75 -16.38
N SER A 58 -20.55 9.06 -15.44
CA SER A 58 -21.95 9.33 -15.76
C SER A 58 -22.17 10.66 -16.50
N LYS A 59 -21.13 11.51 -16.59
CA LYS A 59 -21.14 12.71 -17.44
C LYS A 59 -21.24 12.40 -18.95
N TRP A 60 -21.02 11.15 -19.36
CA TRP A 60 -21.03 10.72 -20.78
C TRP A 60 -22.29 9.95 -21.22
N GLN A 61 -23.25 9.70 -20.33
CA GLN A 61 -24.52 9.08 -20.68
C GLN A 61 -25.66 10.10 -20.62
N ASN A 62 -26.44 10.13 -21.70
CA ASN A 62 -27.50 11.09 -21.99
C ASN A 62 -28.44 11.32 -20.80
N GLN A 63 -28.70 12.61 -20.56
CA GLN A 63 -29.80 13.12 -19.75
C GLN A 63 -31.13 12.87 -20.47
N ASP A 64 -31.73 11.70 -20.28
CA ASP A 64 -33.18 11.54 -20.49
C ASP A 64 -33.83 11.20 -19.15
N GLU A 65 -34.20 12.25 -18.43
CA GLU A 65 -34.93 12.18 -17.17
C GLU A 65 -36.31 11.51 -17.38
N LYS A 66 -36.43 10.24 -17.02
CA LYS A 66 -37.72 9.69 -16.56
C LYS A 66 -37.71 9.59 -15.03
N LYS A 67 -38.26 10.63 -14.40
CA LYS A 67 -38.62 10.65 -12.97
C LYS A 67 -39.63 9.54 -12.68
N SER A 68 -39.14 8.42 -12.15
CA SER A 68 -39.95 7.45 -11.41
C SER A 68 -39.99 7.85 -9.94
N LEU A 69 -41.20 7.88 -9.37
CA LEU A 69 -41.50 8.31 -8.01
C LEU A 69 -41.19 7.22 -6.98
N CYS A 70 -40.48 7.65 -5.92
CA CYS A 70 -40.38 7.08 -4.58
C CYS A 70 -39.66 5.73 -4.45
N GLU A 71 -38.37 5.77 -4.10
CA GLU A 71 -37.73 4.69 -3.33
C GLU A 71 -36.51 5.22 -2.57
N THR A 72 -36.48 4.85 -1.28
CA THR A 72 -35.54 5.22 -0.22
C THR A 72 -34.12 5.65 -0.63
N GLU A 73 -33.79 6.91 -0.32
CA GLU A 73 -32.63 7.60 -0.87
C GLU A 73 -31.48 7.74 0.14
N LEU A 74 -30.25 7.51 -0.33
CA LEU A 74 -29.06 8.01 0.36
C LEU A 74 -28.77 9.44 -0.12
N SER A 75 -28.88 10.42 0.78
CA SER A 75 -28.67 11.83 0.44
C SER A 75 -27.28 12.35 0.80
N LEU A 76 -26.55 11.64 1.68
CA LEU A 76 -25.29 12.16 2.22
C LEU A 76 -24.39 11.04 2.77
N LEU A 77 -23.10 11.10 2.43
CA LEU A 77 -22.03 10.46 3.18
C LEU A 77 -21.33 11.52 4.05
N GLN A 78 -21.40 11.36 5.38
CA GLN A 78 -20.66 12.18 6.33
C GLN A 78 -19.32 11.53 6.65
N VAL A 79 -18.23 12.25 6.42
CA VAL A 79 -16.88 11.83 6.85
C VAL A 79 -16.52 12.58 8.13
N ILE A 80 -16.23 11.83 9.20
CA ILE A 80 -15.97 12.32 10.55
C ILE A 80 -14.58 11.85 11.01
N ILE A 81 -13.70 12.79 11.30
CA ILE A 81 -12.40 12.53 11.94
C ILE A 81 -12.56 12.73 13.45
N THR A 82 -12.29 11.70 14.26
CA THR A 82 -12.54 11.75 15.71
C THR A 82 -11.40 12.36 16.52
N SER A 83 -10.16 12.25 16.05
CA SER A 83 -9.01 12.84 16.73
C SER A 83 -8.98 14.37 16.57
N LYS A 84 -8.50 15.04 17.63
CA LYS A 84 -8.14 16.47 17.58
C LYS A 84 -6.97 16.72 16.62
N ASP A 85 -6.00 15.80 16.61
CA ASP A 85 -4.92 15.81 15.63
C ASP A 85 -5.25 14.84 14.50
N SER A 86 -5.69 15.40 13.38
CA SER A 86 -6.10 14.66 12.19
C SER A 86 -4.90 14.14 11.38
N GLU A 87 -3.70 14.71 11.59
CA GLU A 87 -2.47 14.46 10.83
C GLU A 87 -2.51 14.83 9.34
N CYS A 88 -3.49 15.62 8.89
CA CYS A 88 -3.58 16.03 7.48
C CYS A 88 -2.35 16.80 6.95
N ASP A 89 -1.68 17.57 7.81
CA ASP A 89 -0.49 18.35 7.45
C ASP A 89 0.82 17.60 7.68
N LYS A 90 0.76 16.31 7.97
CA LYS A 90 1.92 15.45 8.23
C LYS A 90 2.05 14.40 7.13
N PHE A 91 3.24 13.86 6.99
CA PHE A 91 3.46 12.64 6.21
C PHE A 91 3.05 11.41 7.03
N PRO A 92 2.50 10.36 6.40
CA PRO A 92 2.20 9.12 7.09
C PRO A 92 3.49 8.46 7.60
N SER A 93 3.35 7.64 8.63
CA SER A 93 4.44 6.88 9.26
C SER A 93 3.99 5.44 9.52
N ILE A 94 4.92 4.58 9.96
CA ILE A 94 4.60 3.18 10.29
C ILE A 94 3.58 3.04 11.43
N THR A 95 3.35 4.09 12.22
CA THR A 95 2.36 4.12 13.31
C THR A 95 1.09 4.91 12.97
N SER A 96 0.94 5.35 11.72
CA SER A 96 -0.26 6.08 11.29
C SER A 96 -1.49 5.18 11.38
N ASP A 97 -2.54 5.67 12.04
CA ASP A 97 -3.77 4.91 12.23
C ASP A 97 -4.65 4.95 10.97
N GLU A 98 -4.85 3.77 10.40
CA GLU A 98 -5.62 3.52 9.18
C GLU A 98 -6.97 2.84 9.45
N ALA A 99 -7.36 2.68 10.72
CA ALA A 99 -8.63 2.09 11.09
C ALA A 99 -9.80 3.04 10.78
N TYR A 100 -10.93 2.46 10.38
CA TYR A 100 -12.15 3.20 10.12
C TYR A 100 -13.41 2.38 10.42
N HIS A 101 -14.53 3.09 10.56
CA HIS A 101 -15.85 2.54 10.75
C HIS A 101 -16.82 3.19 9.75
N LEU A 102 -17.39 2.40 8.86
CA LEU A 102 -18.33 2.84 7.84
C LEU A 102 -19.71 2.24 8.12
N GLN A 103 -20.69 3.10 8.35
CA GLN A 103 -22.09 2.74 8.47
C GLN A 103 -22.84 3.30 7.27
N VAL A 104 -23.29 2.40 6.39
CA VAL A 104 -24.14 2.73 5.26
C VAL A 104 -25.59 2.58 5.70
N SER A 105 -26.31 3.70 5.85
CA SER A 105 -27.71 3.74 6.29
C SER A 105 -28.44 4.96 5.71
N LYS A 106 -29.77 4.91 5.71
CA LYS A 106 -30.63 6.01 5.25
C LYS A 106 -30.97 6.97 6.39
N PRO A 107 -31.19 8.27 6.08
CA PRO A 107 -30.86 8.97 4.84
C PRO A 107 -29.37 9.34 4.73
N THR A 108 -28.62 9.13 5.81
CA THR A 108 -27.22 9.55 5.94
C THR A 108 -26.33 8.38 6.32
N SER A 109 -25.32 8.13 5.49
CA SER A 109 -24.22 7.22 5.78
C SER A 109 -23.10 7.96 6.51
N VAL A 110 -22.36 7.26 7.35
CA VAL A 110 -21.34 7.85 8.21
C VAL A 110 -20.05 7.04 8.11
N LEU A 111 -18.96 7.70 7.74
CA LEU A 111 -17.59 7.19 7.79
C LEU A 111 -16.86 7.89 8.95
N LYS A 112 -16.46 7.13 9.97
CA LYS A 112 -15.66 7.59 11.11
C LYS A 112 -14.25 7.02 11.04
N ALA A 113 -13.24 7.83 11.33
CA ALA A 113 -11.85 7.38 11.49
C ALA A 113 -11.12 8.25 12.51
N ASP A 114 -10.10 7.72 13.18
CA ASP A 114 -9.30 8.55 14.11
C ASP A 114 -8.48 9.60 13.38
N LYS A 115 -7.80 9.18 12.30
CA LYS A 115 -6.94 10.02 11.46
C LYS A 115 -7.45 10.12 10.03
N VAL A 116 -6.89 11.06 9.27
CA VAL A 116 -7.20 11.18 7.83
C VAL A 116 -6.85 9.92 7.02
N TRP A 117 -5.88 9.14 7.48
CA TRP A 117 -5.44 7.92 6.81
C TRP A 117 -6.55 6.87 6.79
N GLY A 118 -7.21 6.61 7.92
CA GLY A 118 -8.36 5.71 7.96
C GLY A 118 -9.54 6.18 7.12
N ALA A 119 -9.80 7.50 7.09
CA ALA A 119 -10.86 8.06 6.24
C ALA A 119 -10.59 7.84 4.74
N LEU A 120 -9.33 7.92 4.29
CA LEU A 120 -8.96 7.57 2.92
C LEU A 120 -9.29 6.12 2.58
N ARG A 121 -9.03 5.19 3.50
CA ARG A 121 -9.33 3.76 3.34
C ARG A 121 -10.82 3.51 3.28
N GLY A 122 -11.59 4.12 4.19
CA GLY A 122 -13.04 3.99 4.20
C GLY A 122 -13.74 4.61 2.99
N LEU A 123 -13.19 5.68 2.41
CA LEU A 123 -13.69 6.24 1.15
C LEU A 123 -13.50 5.26 -0.03
N GLU A 124 -12.35 4.57 -0.08
CA GLU A 124 -12.15 3.49 -1.05
C GLU A 124 -13.19 2.39 -0.89
N THR A 125 -13.38 1.90 0.34
CA THR A 125 -14.37 0.85 0.64
C THR A 125 -15.77 1.28 0.25
N PHE A 126 -16.19 2.50 0.62
CA PHE A 126 -17.49 3.03 0.23
C PHE A 126 -17.65 3.07 -1.30
N SER A 127 -16.62 3.50 -2.04
CA SER A 127 -16.66 3.53 -3.51
C SER A 127 -16.79 2.14 -4.15
N GLN A 128 -16.39 1.08 -3.43
CA GLN A 128 -16.48 -0.30 -3.90
C GLN A 128 -17.85 -0.93 -3.62
N LEU A 129 -18.55 -0.48 -2.58
CA LEU A 129 -19.91 -0.92 -2.26
C LEU A 129 -20.96 -0.42 -3.27
N LEU A 130 -20.64 0.66 -3.99
CA LEU A 130 -21.52 1.18 -5.03
C LEU A 130 -21.51 0.27 -6.26
N TYR A 131 -22.71 -0.04 -6.73
CA TYR A 131 -22.96 -0.75 -7.97
C TYR A 131 -24.03 -0.03 -8.80
N GLU A 132 -24.02 -0.27 -10.11
CA GLU A 132 -24.88 0.38 -11.09
C GLU A 132 -25.87 -0.66 -11.63
N ASP A 133 -27.14 -0.29 -11.80
CA ASP A 133 -28.11 -1.14 -12.52
C ASP A 133 -28.02 -0.94 -14.04
N ASP A 134 -28.77 -1.75 -14.79
CA ASP A 134 -28.83 -1.66 -16.26
C ASP A 134 -29.38 -0.32 -16.76
N CYS A 135 -29.98 0.49 -15.88
CA CYS A 135 -30.56 1.80 -16.18
C CYS A 135 -29.63 2.96 -15.77
N GLY A 136 -28.40 2.69 -15.31
CA GLY A 136 -27.42 3.70 -14.90
C GLY A 136 -27.68 4.29 -13.50
N SER A 137 -28.61 3.73 -12.72
CA SER A 137 -28.86 4.14 -11.34
C SER A 137 -27.84 3.49 -10.40
N TYR A 138 -27.30 4.28 -9.47
CA TYR A 138 -26.36 3.80 -8.46
C TYR A 138 -27.11 3.29 -7.23
N PHE A 139 -26.66 2.15 -6.71
CA PHE A 139 -27.19 1.51 -5.51
C PHE A 139 -26.09 1.14 -4.54
N VAL A 140 -26.48 1.02 -3.27
CA VAL A 140 -25.66 0.50 -2.19
C VAL A 140 -26.55 -0.31 -1.23
N ASN A 141 -25.98 -1.30 -0.57
CA ASN A 141 -26.69 -2.07 0.45
C ASN A 141 -26.44 -1.47 1.84
N GLU A 142 -27.47 -1.50 2.70
CA GLU A 142 -27.30 -1.17 4.11
C GLU A 142 -26.26 -2.11 4.73
N SER A 143 -25.24 -1.54 5.35
CA SER A 143 -24.08 -2.29 5.83
C SER A 143 -23.34 -1.55 6.92
N VAL A 144 -22.65 -2.30 7.77
CA VAL A 144 -21.78 -1.77 8.82
C VAL A 144 -20.43 -2.47 8.69
N ILE A 145 -19.37 -1.70 8.54
CA ILE A 145 -18.00 -2.17 8.32
C ILE A 145 -17.09 -1.52 9.37
N SER A 146 -16.33 -2.34 10.09
CA SER A 146 -15.20 -1.88 10.90
C SER A 146 -13.97 -2.58 10.38
N ASP A 147 -12.94 -1.82 10.02
CA ASP A 147 -11.82 -2.36 9.25
C ASP A 147 -10.52 -1.63 9.59
N PHE A 148 -9.42 -2.36 9.48
CA PHE A 148 -8.07 -1.92 9.83
C PHE A 148 -7.05 -2.86 9.18
N PRO A 149 -5.85 -2.38 8.83
CA PRO A 149 -4.84 -3.22 8.23
C PRO A 149 -4.26 -4.24 9.23
N ARG A 150 -4.05 -5.47 8.77
CA ARG A 150 -3.33 -6.51 9.51
C ARG A 150 -1.86 -6.16 9.73
N PHE A 151 -1.21 -5.56 8.73
CA PHE A 151 0.20 -5.16 8.77
C PHE A 151 0.34 -3.69 8.41
N ALA A 152 1.25 -2.98 9.09
CA ALA A 152 1.46 -1.54 8.89
C ALA A 152 2.25 -1.22 7.61
N TYR A 153 3.22 -2.06 7.24
CA TYR A 153 4.03 -1.88 6.03
C TYR A 153 3.45 -2.68 4.85
N ARG A 154 3.02 -1.98 3.80
CA ARG A 154 2.39 -2.58 2.61
C ARG A 154 2.92 -1.89 1.35
N GLY A 155 4.08 -2.35 0.90
CA GLY A 155 4.90 -1.68 -0.12
C GLY A 155 4.72 -2.23 -1.53
N ILE A 156 5.16 -1.42 -2.50
CA ILE A 156 5.43 -1.82 -3.89
C ILE A 156 6.81 -1.27 -4.25
N LEU A 157 7.72 -2.15 -4.69
CA LEU A 157 9.00 -1.74 -5.23
C LEU A 157 8.84 -1.44 -6.73
N LEU A 158 9.24 -0.24 -7.15
CA LEU A 158 9.40 0.09 -8.57
C LEU A 158 10.86 0.41 -8.86
N ASP A 159 11.45 -0.29 -9.82
CA ASP A 159 12.79 -0.01 -10.31
C ASP A 159 12.77 1.00 -11.46
N THR A 160 13.22 2.23 -11.17
CA THR A 160 13.34 3.32 -12.15
C THR A 160 14.77 3.48 -12.69
N SER A 161 15.66 2.51 -12.43
CA SER A 161 17.06 2.55 -12.85
C SER A 161 17.31 1.71 -14.08
N ARG A 162 16.76 0.50 -14.16
CA ARG A 162 17.00 -0.40 -15.30
C ARG A 162 16.31 0.08 -16.57
N HIS A 163 15.09 0.58 -16.40
CA HIS A 163 14.44 1.43 -17.37
C HIS A 163 13.91 2.68 -16.65
N LEU A 164 14.00 3.81 -17.32
CA LEU A 164 13.46 5.05 -16.79
C LEU A 164 11.93 5.04 -16.88
N LEU A 165 11.26 5.22 -15.74
CA LEU A 165 9.82 5.37 -15.69
C LEU A 165 9.45 6.86 -15.72
N PRO A 166 8.65 7.33 -16.70
CA PRO A 166 8.15 8.69 -16.70
C PRO A 166 7.30 8.97 -15.45
N LEU A 167 7.37 10.19 -14.92
CA LEU A 167 6.58 10.61 -13.76
C LEU A 167 5.09 10.33 -13.93
N LYS A 168 4.54 10.49 -15.14
CA LYS A 168 3.13 10.16 -15.43
C LYS A 168 2.81 8.70 -15.09
N VAL A 169 3.67 7.76 -15.45
CA VAL A 169 3.49 6.32 -15.18
C VAL A 169 3.58 6.05 -13.68
N ILE A 170 4.52 6.69 -12.98
CA ILE A 170 4.66 6.59 -11.52
C ILE A 170 3.41 7.13 -10.84
N LEU A 171 2.91 8.32 -11.22
CA LEU A 171 1.73 8.95 -10.65
C LEU A 171 0.45 8.13 -10.90
N THR A 172 0.30 7.55 -12.08
CA THR A 172 -0.81 6.63 -12.38
C THR A 172 -0.80 5.42 -11.45
N ASN A 173 0.37 4.92 -11.05
CA ASN A 173 0.49 3.74 -10.20
C ASN A 173 0.58 4.04 -8.69
N LEU A 174 1.04 5.23 -8.28
CA LEU A 174 1.41 5.51 -6.88
C LEU A 174 0.91 6.83 -6.29
N GLY A 175 0.22 7.70 -7.04
CA GLY A 175 -0.39 8.90 -6.42
C GLY A 175 0.59 9.83 -5.66
N ALA A 176 1.83 9.97 -6.14
CA ALA A 176 2.90 10.94 -5.78
C ALA A 176 4.11 10.43 -4.95
N TYR A 177 5.32 10.48 -5.53
CA TYR A 177 6.59 11.01 -4.94
C TYR A 177 7.77 10.99 -5.98
N THR A 178 8.90 11.61 -5.61
CA THR A 178 10.10 12.02 -6.37
C THR A 178 11.27 11.00 -6.34
N PRO A 179 12.30 11.11 -7.21
CA PRO A 179 13.27 10.05 -7.44
C PRO A 179 14.53 10.14 -6.56
N ASN A 180 15.11 8.97 -6.18
CA ASN A 180 16.56 8.69 -6.16
C ASN A 180 16.92 7.22 -5.80
N HIS A 181 17.57 6.49 -6.76
CA HIS A 181 18.75 5.58 -6.67
C HIS A 181 18.70 4.28 -5.78
N VAL A 182 19.28 3.08 -6.06
CA VAL A 182 20.36 2.52 -6.94
C VAL A 182 20.22 0.96 -7.12
N TYR A 183 20.59 0.43 -8.33
CA TYR A 183 20.99 -0.94 -8.81
C TYR A 183 20.54 -2.27 -8.15
N THR A 184 20.58 -3.37 -8.94
CA THR A 184 20.38 -4.75 -8.45
C THR A 184 21.47 -5.22 -7.49
N PRO A 185 21.13 -6.06 -6.51
CA PRO A 185 22.09 -6.79 -5.69
C PRO A 185 23.06 -7.69 -6.50
N THR A 186 22.56 -8.42 -7.50
CA THR A 186 23.31 -9.52 -8.12
C THR A 186 24.38 -9.09 -9.13
N ASP A 187 24.12 -8.07 -9.95
CA ASP A 187 25.08 -7.57 -10.95
C ASP A 187 26.16 -6.69 -10.30
N VAL A 188 25.75 -5.89 -9.31
CA VAL A 188 26.66 -5.11 -8.47
C VAL A 188 27.60 -6.03 -7.71
N HIS A 189 27.10 -7.11 -7.12
CA HIS A 189 27.94 -8.07 -6.40
C HIS A 189 29.07 -8.64 -7.27
N ASN A 190 28.77 -9.14 -8.48
CA ASN A 190 29.79 -9.77 -9.33
C ASN A 190 30.84 -8.79 -9.87
N VAL A 191 30.44 -7.60 -10.29
CA VAL A 191 31.36 -6.56 -10.79
C VAL A 191 32.20 -5.99 -9.64
N ILE A 192 31.60 -5.76 -8.47
CA ILE A 192 32.30 -5.29 -7.29
C ILE A 192 33.26 -6.35 -6.77
N GLU A 193 32.87 -7.63 -6.70
CA GLU A 193 33.76 -8.71 -6.26
C GLU A 193 34.95 -8.87 -7.21
N TYR A 194 34.74 -8.79 -8.53
CA TYR A 194 35.85 -8.78 -9.49
C TYR A 194 36.77 -7.58 -9.30
N ALA A 195 36.23 -6.38 -9.14
CA ALA A 195 36.99 -5.15 -8.91
C ALA A 195 37.72 -5.15 -7.55
N ARG A 196 37.11 -5.71 -6.50
CA ARG A 196 37.70 -5.83 -5.15
C ARG A 196 38.83 -6.86 -5.11
N ASN A 197 38.70 -7.96 -5.83
CA ASN A 197 39.71 -9.02 -5.91
C ASN A 197 40.96 -8.63 -6.71
N SER A 198 40.80 -7.77 -7.72
CA SER A 198 41.89 -7.36 -8.61
C SER A 198 42.55 -6.03 -8.21
N ASN A 199 41.95 -5.27 -7.28
CA ASN A 199 42.49 -3.98 -6.86
C ASN A 199 43.53 -4.12 -5.73
N PRO A 200 44.78 -3.64 -5.93
CA PRO A 200 45.85 -3.75 -4.94
C PRO A 200 45.56 -2.99 -3.64
N ASP A 201 44.89 -1.84 -3.72
CA ASP A 201 44.55 -1.02 -2.55
C ASP A 201 43.53 -1.73 -1.66
N VAL A 202 42.53 -2.39 -2.29
CA VAL A 202 41.54 -3.19 -1.56
C VAL A 202 42.22 -4.39 -0.92
N THR A 203 43.11 -5.07 -1.63
CA THR A 203 43.87 -6.20 -1.08
C THR A 203 44.72 -5.80 0.13
N GLU A 204 45.38 -4.64 0.07
CA GLU A 204 46.13 -4.10 1.21
C GLU A 204 45.21 -3.76 2.38
N PHE A 205 44.07 -3.13 2.12
CA PHE A 205 43.07 -2.84 3.14
C PHE A 205 42.53 -4.11 3.82
N MET A 206 42.23 -5.15 3.03
CA MET A 206 41.78 -6.47 3.52
C MET A 206 42.81 -7.09 4.47
N LYS A 207 44.11 -7.02 4.11
CA LYS A 207 45.22 -7.47 4.97
C LYS A 207 45.28 -6.66 6.26
N LYS A 208 45.25 -5.32 6.15
CA LYS A 208 45.32 -4.41 7.31
C LYS A 208 44.19 -4.62 8.31
N LYS A 209 42.99 -4.91 7.83
CA LYS A 209 41.81 -5.17 8.66
C LYS A 209 41.71 -6.62 9.15
N GLY A 210 42.55 -7.52 8.64
CA GLY A 210 42.50 -8.94 8.98
C GLY A 210 41.25 -9.65 8.43
N PHE A 211 40.69 -9.16 7.32
CA PHE A 211 39.51 -9.78 6.70
C PHE A 211 39.85 -11.03 5.88
N GLY A 212 41.13 -11.24 5.55
CA GLY A 212 41.58 -12.40 4.76
C GLY A 212 41.01 -12.34 3.35
N TYR A 213 40.39 -13.44 2.90
CA TYR A 213 39.74 -13.55 1.60
C TYR A 213 38.20 -13.41 1.68
N TRP A 214 37.67 -13.00 2.83
CA TRP A 214 36.23 -12.92 3.10
C TRP A 214 35.68 -11.53 2.78
N TYR A 215 35.37 -11.27 1.51
CA TYR A 215 34.89 -9.95 1.07
C TYR A 215 33.50 -9.57 1.61
N SER A 216 32.70 -10.54 2.05
CA SER A 216 31.48 -10.28 2.83
C SER A 216 31.75 -9.44 4.09
N LYS A 217 32.91 -9.61 4.72
CA LYS A 217 33.33 -8.76 5.86
C LYS A 217 33.67 -7.33 5.44
N LEU A 218 34.23 -7.15 4.24
CA LEU A 218 34.48 -5.81 3.70
C LEU A 218 33.16 -5.10 3.35
N GLN A 219 32.23 -5.84 2.75
CA GLN A 219 30.87 -5.35 2.48
C GLN A 219 30.17 -4.96 3.79
N SER A 220 30.21 -5.84 4.80
CA SER A 220 29.66 -5.56 6.13
C SER A 220 30.28 -4.31 6.75
N TYR A 221 31.61 -4.19 6.71
CA TYR A 221 32.32 -3.00 7.20
C TYR A 221 31.88 -1.71 6.48
N TYR A 222 31.69 -1.76 5.16
CA TYR A 222 31.19 -0.62 4.40
C TYR A 222 29.76 -0.25 4.81
N VAL A 223 28.85 -1.24 4.88
CA VAL A 223 27.46 -1.01 5.24
C VAL A 223 27.33 -0.49 6.67
N GLU A 224 28.06 -1.06 7.63
CA GLU A 224 28.11 -0.56 9.02
C GLU A 224 28.45 0.93 9.08
N LYS A 225 29.42 1.39 8.26
CA LYS A 225 29.77 2.82 8.20
C LYS A 225 28.66 3.69 7.64
N ILE A 226 27.90 3.18 6.68
CA ILE A 226 26.72 3.90 6.17
C ILE A 226 25.60 3.93 7.22
N LEU A 227 25.38 2.82 7.93
CA LEU A 227 24.38 2.75 9.01
C LEU A 227 24.71 3.73 10.15
N ASP A 228 25.99 3.87 10.52
CA ASP A 228 26.45 4.88 11.49
C ASP A 228 26.08 6.32 11.04
N ILE A 229 26.27 6.63 9.75
CA ILE A 229 25.92 7.94 9.18
C ILE A 229 24.41 8.16 9.23
N VAL A 230 23.60 7.18 8.80
CA VAL A 230 22.13 7.30 8.79
C VAL A 230 21.59 7.47 10.21
N THR A 231 22.15 6.74 11.18
CA THR A 231 21.83 6.87 12.60
C THR A 231 22.13 8.29 13.12
N SER A 232 23.28 8.87 12.73
CA SER A 232 23.63 10.25 13.10
C SER A 232 22.65 11.30 12.56
N LEU A 233 21.86 10.96 11.55
CA LEU A 233 20.80 11.80 10.98
C LEU A 233 19.42 11.55 11.62
N ASN A 234 19.36 10.77 12.70
CA ASN A 234 18.12 10.34 13.36
C ASN A 234 17.14 9.67 12.37
N LYS A 235 17.65 8.82 11.49
CA LYS A 235 16.88 8.04 10.53
C LYS A 235 17.08 6.54 10.80
N LYS A 236 16.02 5.77 10.53
CA LYS A 236 16.07 4.31 10.54
C LYS A 236 16.51 3.79 9.18
N SER A 237 17.19 2.66 9.18
CA SER A 237 17.64 1.98 7.97
C SER A 237 16.80 0.74 7.69
N ILE A 238 16.49 0.53 6.41
CA ILE A 238 16.01 -0.73 5.86
C ILE A 238 17.16 -1.30 5.04
N ILE A 239 17.46 -2.58 5.21
CA ILE A 239 18.54 -3.29 4.51
C ILE A 239 18.02 -4.59 3.94
N TRP A 240 18.56 -5.02 2.81
CA TRP A 240 18.37 -6.38 2.33
C TRP A 240 19.07 -7.40 3.24
N GLN A 241 18.54 -8.63 3.27
CA GLN A 241 18.96 -9.68 4.19
C GLN A 241 20.45 -10.01 4.18
N GLU A 242 21.20 -9.78 3.10
CA GLU A 242 22.64 -10.08 3.02
C GLU A 242 23.43 -9.45 4.14
N VAL A 243 23.11 -8.21 4.50
CA VAL A 243 23.83 -7.47 5.55
C VAL A 243 23.65 -8.17 6.90
N PHE A 244 22.47 -8.74 7.14
CA PHE A 244 22.18 -9.57 8.31
C PHE A 244 22.85 -10.96 8.21
N ASP A 245 22.74 -11.62 7.04
CA ASP A 245 23.31 -12.94 6.75
C ASP A 245 24.84 -12.96 6.97
N ASP A 246 25.53 -11.90 6.56
CA ASP A 246 26.98 -11.75 6.64
C ASP A 246 27.49 -11.41 8.05
N GLY A 247 26.57 -11.22 9.02
CA GLY A 247 26.90 -10.98 10.42
C GLY A 247 27.35 -9.56 10.73
N ALA A 248 26.91 -8.57 9.95
CA ALA A 248 27.17 -7.17 10.24
C ALA A 248 26.54 -6.75 11.57
N LYS A 249 27.17 -5.77 12.24
CA LYS A 249 26.63 -5.18 13.47
C LYS A 249 25.51 -4.20 13.14
N LEU A 250 24.28 -4.63 13.36
CA LEU A 250 23.09 -3.83 13.11
C LEU A 250 22.66 -3.05 14.36
N GLN A 251 22.16 -1.83 14.17
CA GLN A 251 21.51 -1.08 15.24
C GLN A 251 20.17 -1.74 15.59
N PRO A 252 19.72 -1.71 16.86
CA PRO A 252 18.50 -2.41 17.29
C PRO A 252 17.24 -2.06 16.49
N ASP A 253 17.14 -0.82 15.97
CA ASP A 253 16.01 -0.33 15.19
C ASP A 253 16.18 -0.49 13.66
N THR A 254 17.22 -1.19 13.22
CA THR A 254 17.41 -1.56 11.81
C THR A 254 16.36 -2.60 11.40
N ILE A 255 15.74 -2.37 10.24
CA ILE A 255 14.74 -3.24 9.64
C ILE A 255 15.40 -4.10 8.56
N VAL A 256 15.14 -5.41 8.58
CA VAL A 256 15.68 -6.35 7.59
C VAL A 256 14.59 -6.77 6.61
N GLU A 257 14.85 -6.59 5.32
CA GLU A 257 13.97 -7.02 4.24
C GLU A 257 14.42 -8.38 3.69
N VAL A 258 13.55 -9.38 3.86
CA VAL A 258 13.80 -10.79 3.49
C VAL A 258 13.28 -11.04 2.08
N TRP A 259 14.20 -11.31 1.16
CA TRP A 259 13.92 -11.35 -0.28
C TRP A 259 14.36 -12.64 -0.98
N LYS A 260 15.33 -13.38 -0.42
CA LYS A 260 15.75 -14.66 -0.99
C LYS A 260 14.65 -15.69 -0.78
N LYS A 261 14.15 -16.25 -1.87
CA LYS A 261 13.04 -17.21 -1.88
C LYS A 261 13.33 -18.49 -1.10
N PHE A 262 14.58 -18.94 -1.06
CA PHE A 262 14.95 -20.18 -0.41
C PHE A 262 14.92 -20.02 1.12
N LEU A 263 14.05 -20.80 1.78
CA LEU A 263 13.94 -20.85 3.25
C LEU A 263 13.65 -19.49 3.93
N TYR A 264 12.91 -18.59 3.27
CA TYR A 264 12.62 -17.26 3.82
C TYR A 264 11.91 -17.31 5.19
N GLN A 265 11.14 -18.37 5.49
CA GLN A 265 10.50 -18.55 6.81
C GLN A 265 11.54 -18.74 7.92
N LEU A 266 12.62 -19.49 7.65
CA LEU A 266 13.72 -19.64 8.60
C LEU A 266 14.46 -18.31 8.77
N GLU A 267 14.58 -17.53 7.70
CA GLU A 267 15.21 -16.21 7.76
C GLU A 267 14.39 -15.22 8.59
N LEU A 268 13.06 -15.17 8.40
CA LEU A 268 12.17 -14.41 9.27
C LEU A 268 12.31 -14.84 10.74
N ALA A 269 12.40 -16.14 11.01
CA ALA A 269 12.63 -16.64 12.36
C ALA A 269 13.97 -16.18 12.93
N ARG A 270 15.05 -16.18 12.13
CA ARG A 270 16.40 -15.72 12.54
C ARG A 270 16.43 -14.23 12.83
N VAL A 271 15.91 -13.40 11.92
CA VAL A 271 15.86 -11.93 12.04
C VAL A 271 15.09 -11.54 13.29
N THR A 272 13.86 -12.04 13.44
CA THR A 272 12.99 -11.69 14.57
C THR A 272 13.50 -12.25 15.90
N LYS A 273 14.20 -13.40 15.89
CA LYS A 273 14.86 -13.94 17.10
C LYS A 273 15.97 -13.03 17.62
N GLN A 274 16.64 -12.30 16.73
CA GLN A 274 17.66 -11.30 17.11
C GLN A 274 17.04 -9.94 17.51
N GLY A 275 15.72 -9.82 17.49
CA GLY A 275 15.00 -8.60 17.91
C GLY A 275 14.84 -7.55 16.81
N HIS A 276 15.26 -7.84 15.57
CA HIS A 276 15.09 -6.94 14.45
C HIS A 276 13.68 -7.03 13.86
N GLN A 277 13.17 -5.88 13.40
CA GLN A 277 11.94 -5.81 12.63
C GLN A 277 12.18 -6.35 11.21
N ALA A 278 11.16 -6.98 10.62
CA ALA A 278 11.27 -7.63 9.32
C ALA A 278 10.20 -7.15 8.33
N ILE A 279 10.59 -7.05 7.06
CA ILE A 279 9.69 -6.89 5.90
C ILE A 279 9.85 -8.13 5.01
N LEU A 280 8.74 -8.71 4.57
CA LEU A 280 8.74 -9.86 3.67
C LEU A 280 8.55 -9.43 2.21
N ALA A 281 9.49 -9.77 1.35
CA ALA A 281 9.41 -9.57 -0.10
C ALA A 281 9.58 -10.87 -0.90
N ALA A 282 10.25 -11.87 -0.31
CA ALA A 282 10.73 -13.08 -1.00
C ALA A 282 9.71 -13.84 -1.87
N PRO A 283 8.44 -14.03 -1.47
CA PRO A 283 7.47 -14.73 -2.31
C PRO A 283 6.74 -13.82 -3.31
N TRP A 284 7.00 -12.51 -3.31
CA TRP A 284 6.26 -11.50 -4.06
C TRP A 284 7.14 -10.73 -5.06
N TYR A 285 8.00 -11.46 -5.78
CA TYR A 285 8.73 -10.93 -6.94
C TYR A 285 7.84 -11.02 -8.19
N LEU A 286 7.16 -9.91 -8.49
CA LEU A 286 6.22 -9.81 -9.60
C LEU A 286 6.95 -9.67 -10.95
N ASP A 287 8.21 -9.25 -10.98
CA ASP A 287 9.04 -9.28 -12.19
C ASP A 287 9.16 -10.70 -12.77
N LEU A 288 9.20 -11.72 -11.90
CA LEU A 288 9.23 -13.14 -12.24
C LEU A 288 7.84 -13.63 -12.69
N ILE A 289 7.51 -13.40 -13.95
CA ILE A 289 6.25 -13.85 -14.55
C ILE A 289 6.24 -15.37 -14.79
N SER A 290 5.06 -15.96 -14.70
CA SER A 290 4.81 -17.36 -15.09
C SER A 290 3.46 -17.47 -15.80
N TYR A 291 3.29 -18.52 -16.60
CA TYR A 291 2.02 -18.75 -17.29
C TYR A 291 0.92 -19.16 -16.31
N GLY A 292 -0.28 -18.62 -16.48
CA GLY A 292 -1.46 -18.94 -15.69
C GLY A 292 -1.76 -17.93 -14.58
N GLU A 293 -2.48 -18.38 -13.55
CA GLU A 293 -2.99 -17.54 -12.46
C GLU A 293 -1.98 -17.44 -11.30
N ASP A 294 -0.79 -16.90 -11.56
CA ASP A 294 0.30 -16.74 -10.59
C ASP A 294 -0.09 -15.92 -9.34
N TRP A 295 -1.08 -15.03 -9.46
CA TRP A 295 -1.67 -14.28 -8.35
C TRP A 295 -2.15 -15.18 -7.20
N LYS A 296 -2.58 -16.42 -7.48
CA LYS A 296 -2.98 -17.40 -6.46
C LYS A 296 -1.80 -17.79 -5.58
N SER A 297 -0.61 -17.91 -6.16
CA SER A 297 0.62 -18.19 -5.40
C SER A 297 0.96 -17.02 -4.49
N PHE A 298 0.81 -15.78 -4.94
CA PHE A 298 1.06 -14.59 -4.12
C PHE A 298 0.03 -14.46 -2.98
N TYR A 299 -1.23 -14.72 -3.28
CA TYR A 299 -2.33 -14.68 -2.31
C TYR A 299 -2.22 -15.75 -1.23
N GLY A 300 -1.74 -16.94 -1.58
CA GLY A 300 -1.62 -18.10 -0.68
C GLY A 300 -0.51 -17.98 0.37
N VAL A 301 0.35 -16.96 0.30
CA VAL A 301 1.42 -16.73 1.28
C VAL A 301 0.83 -16.31 2.62
N GLU A 302 1.26 -16.94 3.72
CA GLU A 302 0.98 -16.49 5.08
C GLU A 302 2.27 -15.95 5.73
N PRO A 303 2.43 -14.61 5.88
CA PRO A 303 3.69 -14.01 6.33
C PRO A 303 4.17 -14.45 7.72
N LEU A 304 3.24 -14.87 8.59
CA LEU A 304 3.55 -15.31 9.96
C LEU A 304 3.66 -16.83 10.11
N ASP A 305 3.69 -17.58 9.00
CA ASP A 305 3.88 -19.03 9.00
C ASP A 305 5.36 -19.42 9.12
N PHE A 306 5.95 -19.03 10.24
CA PHE A 306 7.29 -19.45 10.66
C PHE A 306 7.32 -19.78 12.15
N VAL A 307 8.35 -20.53 12.55
CA VAL A 307 8.58 -20.93 13.94
C VAL A 307 9.08 -19.72 14.75
N GLY A 308 8.30 -19.28 15.73
CA GLY A 308 8.64 -18.18 16.61
C GLY A 308 7.52 -17.86 17.61
N SER A 309 7.85 -17.13 18.68
CA SER A 309 6.88 -16.63 19.65
C SER A 309 5.96 -15.57 19.04
N ASN A 310 4.87 -15.24 19.74
CA ASN A 310 3.98 -14.14 19.32
C ASN A 310 4.74 -12.80 19.25
N SER A 311 5.63 -12.53 20.22
CA SER A 311 6.46 -11.32 20.22
C SER A 311 7.43 -11.26 19.03
N GLN A 312 7.95 -12.40 18.56
CA GLN A 312 8.75 -12.44 17.34
C GLN A 312 7.89 -12.14 16.11
N LYS A 313 6.65 -12.65 16.06
CA LYS A 313 5.72 -12.41 14.95
C LYS A 313 5.27 -10.95 14.86
N GLU A 314 5.16 -10.25 15.99
CA GLU A 314 4.88 -8.80 16.06
C GLU A 314 5.99 -7.93 15.46
N LEU A 315 7.22 -8.45 15.34
CA LEU A 315 8.32 -7.74 14.67
C LEU A 315 8.19 -7.74 13.15
N VAL A 316 7.30 -8.54 12.56
CA VAL A 316 7.03 -8.52 11.12
C VAL A 316 6.10 -7.35 10.80
N LEU A 317 6.67 -6.32 10.16
CA LEU A 317 5.96 -5.09 9.84
C LEU A 317 4.95 -5.25 8.71
N GLY A 318 5.15 -6.25 7.86
CA GLY A 318 4.35 -6.53 6.67
C GLY A 318 5.23 -6.96 5.51
N GLY A 319 5.02 -6.36 4.33
CA GLY A 319 5.70 -6.82 3.13
C GLY A 319 5.62 -5.91 1.92
N GLU A 320 6.31 -6.32 0.88
CA GLU A 320 6.50 -5.56 -0.35
C GLU A 320 6.30 -6.46 -1.58
N ALA A 321 5.52 -5.97 -2.56
CA ALA A 321 5.43 -6.57 -3.88
C ALA A 321 6.50 -5.95 -4.78
N CYS A 322 7.50 -6.73 -5.18
CA CYS A 322 8.64 -6.20 -5.93
C CYS A 322 8.43 -6.29 -7.44
N LEU A 323 8.67 -5.20 -8.17
CA LEU A 323 8.70 -5.19 -9.63
C LEU A 323 10.02 -4.60 -10.12
N TRP A 324 11.03 -5.47 -10.23
CA TRP A 324 12.34 -5.13 -10.79
C TRP A 324 12.27 -4.82 -12.29
N GLY A 325 13.18 -3.95 -12.75
CA GLY A 325 13.05 -3.21 -13.99
C GLY A 325 13.75 -3.83 -15.19
N GLU A 326 14.42 -4.98 -15.07
CA GLU A 326 15.19 -5.61 -16.16
C GLU A 326 14.35 -5.82 -17.43
N TYR A 327 13.07 -6.13 -17.24
CA TYR A 327 12.11 -6.39 -18.32
C TYR A 327 10.85 -5.53 -18.21
N VAL A 328 10.91 -4.46 -17.41
CA VAL A 328 9.76 -3.63 -17.09
C VAL A 328 10.08 -2.16 -17.37
N ASP A 329 9.22 -1.54 -18.17
CA ASP A 329 9.24 -0.12 -18.44
C ASP A 329 7.80 0.42 -18.55
N ALA A 330 7.65 1.67 -19.01
CA ALA A 330 6.34 2.29 -19.19
C ALA A 330 5.34 1.49 -20.05
N THR A 331 5.82 0.64 -20.97
CA THR A 331 4.97 -0.09 -21.93
C THR A 331 4.23 -1.26 -21.28
N ASN A 332 4.79 -1.85 -20.23
CA ASN A 332 4.27 -3.09 -19.65
C ASN A 332 4.14 -3.08 -18.12
N LEU A 333 4.57 -2.00 -17.43
CA LEU A 333 4.52 -1.90 -15.97
C LEU A 333 3.12 -2.11 -15.41
N THR A 334 2.14 -1.34 -15.86
CA THR A 334 0.77 -1.38 -15.32
C THR A 334 0.11 -2.75 -15.48
N PRO A 335 0.06 -3.37 -16.68
CA PRO A 335 -0.57 -4.68 -16.84
C PRO A 335 0.23 -5.78 -16.13
N ARG A 336 1.54 -5.66 -16.00
CA ARG A 336 2.34 -6.62 -15.24
C ARG A 336 2.06 -6.49 -13.74
N LEU A 337 1.96 -5.27 -13.20
CA LEU A 337 1.75 -5.04 -11.78
C LEU A 337 0.33 -5.42 -11.33
N TRP A 338 -0.67 -4.94 -12.06
CA TRP A 338 -2.08 -5.07 -11.68
C TRP A 338 -2.80 -6.11 -12.54
N PRO A 339 -3.60 -7.02 -11.95
CA PRO A 339 -4.05 -7.05 -10.55
C PRO A 339 -3.21 -7.98 -9.65
N ARG A 340 -2.03 -8.42 -10.09
CA ARG A 340 -1.21 -9.37 -9.31
C ARG A 340 -0.79 -8.81 -7.94
N ALA A 341 -0.41 -7.53 -7.89
CA ALA A 341 -0.09 -6.85 -6.64
C ALA A 341 -1.31 -6.68 -5.71
N SER A 342 -2.54 -6.69 -6.24
CA SER A 342 -3.76 -6.66 -5.41
C SER A 342 -3.89 -7.90 -4.53
N ALA A 343 -3.39 -9.06 -4.98
CA ALA A 343 -3.34 -10.28 -4.17
C ALA A 343 -2.45 -10.11 -2.92
N VAL A 344 -1.31 -9.44 -3.09
CA VAL A 344 -0.40 -9.10 -1.99
C VAL A 344 -1.05 -8.05 -1.07
N GLY A 345 -1.71 -7.05 -1.66
CA GLY A 345 -2.47 -6.03 -0.93
C GLY A 345 -3.54 -6.62 -0.01
N GLU A 346 -4.35 -7.55 -0.51
CA GLU A 346 -5.38 -8.21 0.31
C GLU A 346 -4.75 -9.07 1.41
N ARG A 347 -3.66 -9.79 1.14
CA ARG A 347 -2.96 -10.59 2.17
C ARG A 347 -2.38 -9.73 3.29
N LEU A 348 -1.89 -8.53 2.96
CA LEU A 348 -1.29 -7.62 3.93
C LEU A 348 -2.32 -6.74 4.68
N TRP A 349 -3.52 -6.56 4.12
CA TRP A 349 -4.61 -5.83 4.76
C TRP A 349 -5.54 -6.74 5.57
N SER A 350 -6.06 -7.79 4.93
CA SER A 350 -7.16 -8.60 5.47
C SER A 350 -6.72 -9.53 6.60
N SER A 351 -7.71 -9.97 7.39
CA SER A 351 -7.51 -10.99 8.42
C SER A 351 -6.83 -12.24 7.86
N LYS A 352 -6.04 -12.91 8.71
CA LYS A 352 -5.37 -14.18 8.41
C LYS A 352 -6.30 -15.22 7.78
N ASN A 353 -7.57 -15.24 8.20
CA ASN A 353 -8.53 -16.27 7.81
C ASN A 353 -9.18 -16.00 6.43
N VAL A 354 -8.92 -14.84 5.81
CA VAL A 354 -9.37 -14.53 4.45
C VAL A 354 -8.42 -15.21 3.46
N THR A 355 -8.77 -16.43 3.05
CA THR A 355 -7.92 -17.29 2.21
C THR A 355 -8.70 -18.07 1.14
N ASP A 356 -10.03 -17.95 1.07
CA ASP A 356 -10.85 -18.64 0.06
C ASP A 356 -10.52 -18.11 -1.34
N ILE A 357 -9.95 -18.99 -2.17
CA ILE A 357 -9.49 -18.65 -3.52
C ILE A 357 -10.66 -18.43 -4.48
N SER A 358 -11.78 -19.14 -4.29
CA SER A 358 -12.96 -18.99 -5.15
C SER A 358 -13.61 -17.62 -4.94
N ASP A 359 -13.77 -17.23 -3.68
CA ASP A 359 -14.27 -15.91 -3.30
C ASP A 359 -13.31 -14.80 -3.74
N ALA A 360 -12.01 -14.96 -3.48
CA ALA A 360 -10.99 -14.01 -3.91
C ALA A 360 -10.99 -13.82 -5.44
N SER A 361 -11.11 -14.89 -6.22
CA SER A 361 -11.16 -14.82 -7.69
C SER A 361 -12.36 -13.99 -8.18
N LYS A 362 -13.55 -14.18 -7.58
CA LYS A 362 -14.76 -13.41 -7.92
C LYS A 362 -14.57 -11.93 -7.63
N ARG A 363 -14.15 -11.59 -6.41
CA ARG A 363 -13.95 -10.19 -5.99
C ARG A 363 -12.83 -9.51 -6.77
N LEU A 364 -11.73 -10.21 -7.00
CA LEU A 364 -10.57 -9.66 -7.72
C LEU A 364 -10.86 -9.43 -9.20
N THR A 365 -11.68 -10.28 -9.83
CA THR A 365 -12.16 -10.07 -11.21
C THR A 365 -13.00 -8.79 -11.31
N GLN A 366 -13.92 -8.56 -10.37
CA GLN A 366 -14.71 -7.33 -10.31
C GLN A 366 -13.83 -6.10 -10.00
N HIS A 367 -12.87 -6.23 -9.08
CA HIS A 367 -11.92 -5.17 -8.76
C HIS A 367 -11.04 -4.81 -9.97
N ARG A 368 -10.62 -5.80 -10.77
CA ARG A 368 -9.91 -5.58 -12.04
C ARG A 368 -10.74 -4.76 -13.02
N CYS A 369 -12.02 -5.08 -13.23
CA CYS A 369 -12.89 -4.27 -14.08
C CYS A 369 -13.06 -2.83 -13.55
N ARG A 370 -13.10 -2.66 -12.21
CA ARG A 370 -13.13 -1.33 -11.58
C ARG A 370 -11.84 -0.54 -11.84
N MET A 371 -10.68 -1.20 -11.80
CA MET A 371 -9.40 -0.60 -12.17
C MET A 371 -9.40 -0.12 -13.63
N LEU A 372 -9.90 -0.95 -14.56
CA LEU A 372 -10.05 -0.53 -15.97
C LEU A 372 -10.95 0.71 -16.11
N ARG A 373 -12.13 0.71 -15.46
CA ARG A 373 -13.06 1.86 -15.46
C ARG A 373 -12.41 3.13 -14.91
N ARG A 374 -11.40 3.01 -14.04
CA ARG A 374 -10.62 4.12 -13.46
C ARG A 374 -9.36 4.46 -14.26
N GLY A 375 -9.17 3.89 -15.45
CA GLY A 375 -8.04 4.19 -16.33
C GLY A 375 -6.74 3.45 -15.97
N ILE A 376 -6.81 2.40 -15.16
CA ILE A 376 -5.66 1.54 -14.84
C ILE A 376 -5.75 0.29 -15.73
N ALA A 377 -4.80 0.15 -16.66
CA ALA A 377 -4.72 -0.97 -17.61
C ALA A 377 -4.29 -2.30 -16.96
N ALA A 378 -5.07 -2.80 -16.00
CA ALA A 378 -4.82 -4.07 -15.30
C ALA A 378 -5.07 -5.27 -16.23
N GLN A 379 -4.18 -6.26 -16.24
CA GLN A 379 -4.32 -7.45 -17.08
C GLN A 379 -5.50 -8.34 -16.64
N PRO A 380 -6.07 -9.19 -17.52
CA PRO A 380 -7.07 -10.17 -17.13
C PRO A 380 -6.50 -11.22 -16.15
N LEU A 381 -7.36 -11.77 -15.28
CA LEU A 381 -7.01 -12.93 -14.44
C LEU A 381 -7.17 -14.25 -15.20
N PHE A 382 -8.24 -14.36 -15.97
CA PHE A 382 -8.63 -15.53 -16.75
C PHE A 382 -9.61 -15.10 -17.87
N VAL A 383 -10.24 -16.05 -18.56
CA VAL A 383 -11.26 -15.74 -19.56
C VAL A 383 -12.46 -15.00 -18.94
N GLY A 384 -12.99 -14.02 -19.66
CA GLY A 384 -14.09 -13.17 -19.21
C GLY A 384 -14.11 -11.85 -19.98
N TYR A 385 -14.96 -10.92 -19.55
CA TYR A 385 -15.06 -9.58 -20.12
C TYR A 385 -15.41 -8.55 -19.05
N CYS A 386 -15.13 -7.29 -19.32
CA CYS A 386 -15.65 -6.16 -18.55
C CYS A 386 -16.56 -5.34 -19.48
N ASN A 387 -17.71 -4.84 -19.00
CA ASN A 387 -18.57 -3.96 -19.81
C ASN A 387 -17.83 -2.71 -20.34
N HIS A 388 -16.76 -2.31 -19.65
CA HIS A 388 -15.84 -1.27 -20.07
C HIS A 388 -14.45 -1.90 -20.25
N ASP A 389 -14.16 -2.36 -21.46
CA ASP A 389 -12.81 -2.78 -21.82
C ASP A 389 -11.91 -1.56 -22.05
N PHE A 390 -10.62 -1.74 -21.77
CA PHE A 390 -9.61 -0.69 -21.93
C PHE A 390 -9.31 -0.53 -23.42
N LEU A 391 -9.74 0.59 -24.01
CA LEU A 391 -9.48 0.98 -25.41
C LEU A 391 -8.22 1.82 -25.55
#